data_AF-L8LZK8-F1
#
_entry.id   AF-L8LZK8-F1
#
_cell.length_a   1.000
_cell.length_b   1.000
_cell.length_c   1.000
_cell.angle_alpha   90.00
_cell.angle_beta   90.00
_cell.angle_gamma   90.00
#
_symmetry.space_group_name_H-M   'P 1'
#
loop_
_entity.id
_entity.type
_entity.pdbx_description
1 polymer ?
#
loop_
_entity_poly.entity_id
_entity_poly.type
_entity_poly.pdbx_seq_one_letter_code
_entity_poly.pdbx_strand_id
1 'polypeptide(L)'
;MGKLILIWEIPLAILSFVFYKITKFLIGNLFTIYLVLNKSKASMWRFISRKMLDSPLILPVLMTKGPRWNTHAIIGTLGPFKVEQEVSLNIATANSSARSWIAVIYSFPGYKTITSLESSKISTNNDWYSIKLPTGKYSFGLRYYNRLNKITLPAIKIDDNILTDSQEVPVNNNDFYHDLIKAKSWFYSSLHYYIFTILKLRNFLPESFVRKEFLPVGAPDTFFAYNYLGKRQSLKLDFAQEIIDNCNIYFNLYDRSSLPLSWCEISTTEHNIAAPETNSYYLLRIRPQPGLSFDTSKIQFQIVTENDLSQQALLKNN
;
A
#
# COMPACT_ATOMS: atom_id res chain seq x y z
N MET A 1 20.97 2.61 -28.73
CA MET A 1 20.23 3.73 -28.08
C MET A 1 20.13 3.63 -26.55
N GLY A 2 20.26 2.44 -25.93
CA GLY A 2 20.03 2.26 -24.48
C GLY A 2 21.10 2.80 -23.50
N LYS A 3 22.37 2.97 -23.91
CA LYS A 3 23.45 3.43 -23.01
C LYS A 3 23.43 4.95 -22.76
N LEU A 4 23.09 5.75 -23.76
CA LEU A 4 23.06 7.23 -23.66
C LEU A 4 21.90 7.75 -22.79
N ILE A 5 20.75 7.05 -22.78
CA ILE A 5 19.61 7.42 -21.93
C ILE A 5 19.94 7.21 -20.44
N LEU A 6 20.75 6.20 -20.10
CA LEU A 6 21.16 5.92 -18.73
C LEU A 6 22.10 6.99 -18.15
N ILE A 7 22.86 7.69 -18.99
CA ILE A 7 23.79 8.76 -18.58
C ILE A 7 23.04 9.91 -17.90
N TRP A 8 21.82 10.22 -18.35
CA TRP A 8 20.97 11.25 -17.73
C TRP A 8 19.99 10.68 -16.72
N GLU A 9 19.50 9.46 -16.94
CA GLU A 9 18.50 8.84 -16.05
C GLU A 9 19.05 8.55 -14.64
N ILE A 10 20.33 8.18 -14.52
CA ILE A 10 20.95 7.88 -13.22
C ILE A 10 21.16 9.16 -12.39
N PRO A 11 21.82 10.23 -12.88
CA PRO A 11 21.95 11.47 -12.12
C PRO A 11 20.62 12.07 -11.70
N LEU A 12 19.62 12.08 -12.59
CA LEU A 12 18.27 12.56 -12.26
C LEU A 12 17.59 11.70 -11.20
N ALA A 13 17.79 10.38 -11.22
CA ALA A 13 17.28 9.49 -10.18
C ALA A 13 17.96 9.74 -8.83
N ILE A 14 19.27 10.02 -8.81
CA ILE A 14 19.99 10.38 -7.57
C ILE A 14 19.44 11.70 -7.00
N LEU A 15 19.29 12.73 -7.83
CA LEU A 15 18.72 14.02 -7.42
C LEU A 15 17.29 13.85 -6.90
N SER A 16 16.46 13.06 -7.60
CA SER A 16 15.10 12.73 -7.19
C SER A 16 15.07 11.98 -5.86
N PHE A 17 15.98 11.03 -5.63
CA PHE A 17 16.09 10.31 -4.38
C PHE A 17 16.45 11.23 -3.21
N VAL A 18 17.45 12.11 -3.39
CA VAL A 18 17.83 13.10 -2.37
C VAL A 18 16.66 14.05 -2.08
N PHE A 19 16.02 14.56 -3.13
CA PHE A 19 14.83 15.41 -3.01
C PHE A 19 13.72 14.69 -2.23
N TYR A 20 13.42 13.43 -2.54
CA TYR A 20 12.46 12.61 -1.80
C TYR A 20 12.79 12.50 -0.31
N LYS A 21 14.05 12.23 0.05
CA LYS A 21 14.45 12.11 1.46
C LYS A 21 14.27 13.44 2.21
N ILE A 22 14.67 14.55 1.61
CA ILE A 22 14.50 15.90 2.20
C ILE A 22 13.01 16.20 2.36
N THR A 23 12.21 16.06 1.30
CA THR A 23 10.78 16.33 1.33
C THR A 23 10.04 15.45 2.33
N LYS A 24 10.39 14.16 2.41
CA LYS A 24 9.82 13.22 3.40
C LYS A 24 10.11 13.66 4.83
N PHE A 25 11.33 14.14 5.10
CA PHE A 25 11.70 14.67 6.42
C PHE A 25 10.89 15.93 6.76
N LEU A 26 10.85 16.92 5.85
CA LEU A 26 10.13 18.17 6.05
C LEU A 26 8.62 17.95 6.26
N ILE A 27 7.98 17.19 5.37
CA ILE A 27 6.55 16.90 5.44
C ILE A 27 6.23 16.03 6.66
N GLY A 28 7.10 15.08 7.01
CA GLY A 28 6.92 14.24 8.21
C GLY A 28 6.86 15.08 9.49
N ASN A 29 7.75 16.07 9.62
CA ASN A 29 7.78 16.99 10.77
C ASN A 29 6.56 17.92 10.76
N LEU A 30 6.24 18.55 9.63
CA LEU A 30 5.06 19.41 9.49
C LEU A 30 3.76 18.68 9.85
N PHE A 31 3.60 17.45 9.36
CA PHE A 31 2.41 16.66 9.66
C PHE A 31 2.34 16.26 11.13
N THR A 32 3.48 15.98 11.77
CA THR A 32 3.52 15.69 13.21
C THR A 32 3.06 16.90 14.03
N ILE A 33 3.53 18.10 13.69
CA ILE A 33 3.07 19.35 14.32
C ILE A 33 1.56 19.55 14.08
N TYR A 34 1.09 19.37 12.85
CA TYR A 34 -0.33 19.46 12.51
C TYR A 34 -1.22 18.55 13.37
N LEU A 35 -0.80 17.30 13.60
CA LEU A 35 -1.55 16.36 14.42
C LEU A 35 -1.53 16.71 15.90
N VAL A 36 -0.41 17.24 16.41
CA VAL A 36 -0.32 17.69 17.81
C VAL A 36 -1.24 18.87 18.08
N LEU A 37 -1.38 19.80 17.12
CA LEU A 37 -2.27 20.95 17.22
C LEU A 37 -3.75 20.57 17.07
N ASN A 38 -4.07 19.52 16.31
CA ASN A 38 -5.45 19.09 16.04
C ASN A 38 -5.85 17.84 16.84
N LYS A 39 -5.81 17.91 18.17
CA LYS A 39 -6.08 16.77 19.07
C LYS A 39 -7.43 16.10 18.83
N SER A 40 -8.48 16.86 18.50
CA SER A 40 -9.82 16.31 18.22
C SER A 40 -9.84 15.35 17.03
N LYS A 41 -8.94 15.53 16.05
CA LYS A 41 -8.83 14.62 14.89
C LYS A 41 -8.08 13.34 15.20
N ALA A 42 -7.41 13.25 16.35
CA ALA A 42 -6.63 12.09 16.74
C ALA A 42 -7.50 10.97 17.35
N SER A 43 -8.67 11.31 17.92
CA SER A 43 -9.62 10.38 18.53
C SER A 43 -10.71 9.90 17.58
N MET A 44 -10.65 10.25 16.29
CA MET A 44 -11.65 9.84 15.29
C MET A 44 -10.99 9.08 14.15
N TRP A 45 -11.74 8.12 13.60
CA TRP A 45 -11.34 7.48 12.37
C TRP A 45 -11.22 8.50 11.24
N ARG A 46 -10.13 8.39 10.49
CA ARG A 46 -9.90 9.12 9.25
C ARG A 46 -9.61 8.12 8.17
N PHE A 47 -10.38 8.12 7.11
CA PHE A 47 -10.14 7.24 5.98
C PHE A 47 -9.72 8.02 4.73
N ILE A 48 -8.89 7.39 3.91
CA ILE A 48 -8.40 7.99 2.67
C ILE A 48 -9.58 8.11 1.71
N SER A 49 -9.90 9.34 1.33
CA SER A 49 -11.06 9.72 0.51
C SER A 49 -10.76 10.98 -0.29
N ARG A 50 -11.60 11.30 -1.29
CA ARG A 50 -11.54 12.58 -2.02
C ARG A 50 -11.50 13.78 -1.06
N LYS A 51 -12.44 13.83 -0.12
CA LYS A 51 -12.56 14.89 0.89
C LYS A 51 -11.29 15.04 1.72
N MET A 52 -10.63 13.93 2.06
CA MET A 52 -9.35 13.98 2.77
C MET A 52 -8.24 14.58 1.89
N LEU A 53 -8.18 14.22 0.60
CA LEU A 53 -7.18 14.74 -0.32
C LEU A 53 -7.34 16.22 -0.66
N ASP A 54 -8.55 16.76 -0.52
CA ASP A 54 -8.84 18.19 -0.72
C ASP A 54 -8.21 19.07 0.37
N SER A 55 -7.85 18.48 1.52
CA SER A 55 -7.13 19.20 2.56
C SER A 55 -5.68 19.46 2.12
N PRO A 56 -5.17 20.70 2.27
CA PRO A 56 -3.78 21.01 2.01
C PRO A 56 -2.84 20.06 2.75
N LEU A 57 -1.69 19.75 2.15
CA LEU A 57 -0.63 18.89 2.69
C LEU A 57 -0.96 17.40 2.78
N ILE A 58 -2.22 16.95 2.71
CA ILE A 58 -2.52 15.50 2.86
C ILE A 58 -1.96 14.68 1.70
N LEU A 59 -2.19 15.09 0.44
CA LEU A 59 -1.61 14.39 -0.71
C LEU A 59 -0.06 14.36 -0.63
N PRO A 60 0.66 15.48 -0.38
CA PRO A 60 2.10 15.44 -0.12
C PRO A 60 2.53 14.49 1.00
N VAL A 61 1.76 14.39 2.10
CA VAL A 61 2.02 13.43 3.19
C VAL A 61 1.88 11.99 2.71
N LEU A 62 0.81 11.67 1.99
CA LEU A 62 0.59 10.33 1.45
C LEU A 62 1.68 9.96 0.44
N MET A 63 2.03 10.90 -0.43
CA MET A 63 3.09 10.73 -1.44
C MET A 63 4.47 10.53 -0.80
N THR A 64 4.74 11.02 0.41
CA THR A 64 6.04 10.81 1.08
C THR A 64 6.06 9.61 2.02
N LYS A 65 4.95 9.30 2.69
CA LYS A 65 4.85 8.19 3.66
C LYS A 65 4.46 6.86 3.04
N GLY A 66 3.63 6.88 2.00
CA GLY A 66 3.11 5.69 1.33
C GLY A 66 2.93 5.94 -0.16
N PRO A 67 4.03 6.15 -0.93
CA PRO A 67 3.97 6.57 -2.33
C PRO A 67 3.27 5.58 -3.27
N ARG A 68 2.95 4.36 -2.83
CA ARG A 68 2.29 3.34 -3.63
C ARG A 68 0.85 3.18 -3.16
N TRP A 69 -0.06 3.72 -3.94
CA TRP A 69 -1.49 3.67 -3.65
C TRP A 69 -2.00 2.23 -3.65
N ASN A 70 -2.67 1.84 -2.58
CA ASN A 70 -3.34 0.55 -2.51
C ASN A 70 -4.82 0.77 -2.85
N THR A 71 -5.11 0.81 -4.15
CA THR A 71 -6.42 1.27 -4.68
C THR A 71 -7.56 0.30 -4.35
N HIS A 72 -7.24 -0.97 -4.07
CA HIS A 72 -8.19 -2.02 -3.72
C HIS A 72 -8.62 -1.98 -2.26
N ALA A 73 -7.84 -1.31 -1.39
CA ALA A 73 -8.14 -1.29 0.03
C ALA A 73 -8.91 -0.04 0.44
N ILE A 74 -9.88 -0.21 1.36
CA ILE A 74 -10.36 0.91 2.17
C ILE A 74 -9.37 1.08 3.32
N ILE A 75 -8.84 2.30 3.47
CA ILE A 75 -7.77 2.57 4.42
C ILE A 75 -8.27 3.54 5.48
N GLY A 76 -8.39 3.06 6.71
CA GLY A 76 -8.66 3.86 7.91
C GLY A 76 -7.38 4.12 8.69
N THR A 77 -7.30 5.27 9.34
CA THR A 77 -6.24 5.65 10.27
C THR A 77 -6.84 6.29 11.52
N LEU A 78 -6.29 5.97 12.68
CA LEU A 78 -6.69 6.52 13.98
C LEU A 78 -5.44 6.91 14.77
N GLY A 79 -5.54 7.97 15.56
CA GLY A 79 -4.46 8.44 16.42
C GLY A 79 -3.72 9.69 15.92
N PRO A 80 -2.71 10.15 16.68
CA PRO A 80 -2.12 9.44 17.82
C PRO A 80 -3.00 9.38 19.08
N PHE A 81 -2.97 8.27 19.82
CA PHE A 81 -3.62 8.10 21.13
C PHE A 81 -2.61 7.56 22.16
N LYS A 82 -2.85 7.83 23.44
CA LYS A 82 -2.03 7.30 24.56
C LYS A 82 -2.61 5.95 24.97
N VAL A 83 -1.76 4.97 25.25
CA VAL A 83 -2.11 3.66 25.82
C VAL A 83 -1.33 3.49 27.10
N GLU A 84 -1.95 2.94 28.14
CA GLU A 84 -1.27 2.57 29.38
C GLU A 84 -0.98 1.07 29.44
N GLN A 85 -1.96 0.25 29.04
CA GLN A 85 -1.90 -1.21 29.14
C GLN A 85 -2.35 -1.92 27.86
N GLU A 86 -3.46 -1.51 27.25
CA GLU A 86 -4.03 -2.26 26.13
C GLU A 86 -4.86 -1.45 25.12
N VAL A 87 -4.97 -2.03 23.92
CA VAL A 87 -5.82 -1.57 22.83
C VAL A 87 -6.71 -2.72 22.39
N SER A 88 -8.01 -2.46 22.27
CA SER A 88 -8.99 -3.47 21.88
C SER A 88 -9.75 -3.02 20.64
N LEU A 89 -9.84 -3.93 19.66
CA LEU A 89 -10.48 -3.75 18.36
C LEU A 89 -11.79 -4.54 18.31
N ASN A 90 -12.89 -3.92 17.91
CA ASN A 90 -14.12 -4.67 17.61
C ASN A 90 -13.94 -5.43 16.28
N ILE A 91 -13.53 -6.69 16.36
CA ILE A 91 -13.27 -7.54 15.19
C ILE A 91 -14.57 -8.04 14.55
N ALA A 92 -15.68 -8.11 15.26
CA ALA A 92 -16.98 -8.45 14.66
C ALA A 92 -17.37 -7.42 13.59
N THR A 93 -17.25 -6.12 13.90
CA THR A 93 -17.50 -5.04 12.92
C THR A 93 -16.53 -5.11 11.73
N ALA A 94 -15.28 -5.49 11.96
CA ALA A 94 -14.30 -5.66 10.88
C ALA A 94 -14.64 -6.83 9.96
N ASN A 95 -15.00 -7.98 10.55
CA ASN A 95 -15.41 -9.18 9.84
C ASN A 95 -16.72 -8.98 9.06
N SER A 96 -17.66 -8.17 9.59
CA SER A 96 -18.89 -7.83 8.89
C SER A 96 -18.71 -6.82 7.76
N SER A 97 -17.55 -6.16 7.67
CA SER A 97 -17.27 -5.12 6.67
C SER A 97 -16.43 -5.61 5.50
N ALA A 98 -15.61 -6.64 5.70
CA ALA A 98 -14.65 -7.12 4.71
C ALA A 98 -14.26 -8.58 4.96
N ARG A 99 -14.03 -9.34 3.88
CA ARG A 99 -13.58 -10.74 3.98
C ARG A 99 -12.12 -10.87 4.41
N SER A 100 -11.31 -9.84 4.17
CA SER A 100 -9.91 -9.81 4.59
C SER A 100 -9.56 -8.43 5.11
N TRP A 101 -8.97 -8.35 6.30
CA TRP A 101 -8.51 -7.08 6.85
C TRP A 101 -7.18 -7.21 7.59
N ILE A 102 -6.45 -6.08 7.65
CA ILE A 102 -5.23 -5.95 8.45
C ILE A 102 -5.31 -4.66 9.25
N ALA A 103 -5.12 -4.79 10.55
CA ALA A 103 -4.90 -3.68 11.46
C ALA A 103 -3.42 -3.65 11.86
N VAL A 104 -2.78 -2.48 11.78
CA VAL A 104 -1.37 -2.31 12.16
C VAL A 104 -1.28 -1.21 13.19
N ILE A 105 -0.57 -1.49 14.28
CA ILE A 105 -0.28 -0.53 15.33
C ILE A 105 1.14 -0.03 15.13
N TYR A 106 1.29 1.30 15.06
CA TYR A 106 2.57 1.97 14.93
C TYR A 106 2.86 2.80 16.18
N SER A 107 4.12 2.86 16.61
CA SER A 107 4.55 3.85 17.60
C SER A 107 4.43 5.26 17.06
N PHE A 108 4.23 6.24 17.94
CA PHE A 108 4.21 7.65 17.58
C PHE A 108 5.24 8.43 18.44
N PRO A 109 6.03 9.34 17.85
CA PRO A 109 5.98 9.84 16.47
C PRO A 109 6.82 9.03 15.45
N GLY A 110 7.46 7.93 15.88
CA GLY A 110 8.40 7.18 15.03
C GLY A 110 7.78 6.36 13.90
N TYR A 111 6.46 6.11 13.93
CA TYR A 111 5.72 5.25 13.00
C TYR A 111 6.35 3.87 12.77
N LYS A 112 7.05 3.32 13.76
CA LYS A 112 7.58 1.96 13.69
C LYS A 112 6.44 0.99 13.94
N THR A 113 6.29 -0.03 13.08
CA THR A 113 5.32 -1.11 13.32
C THR A 113 5.66 -1.81 14.64
N ILE A 114 4.67 -1.87 15.53
CA ILE A 114 4.77 -2.52 16.83
C ILE A 114 4.17 -3.92 16.75
N THR A 115 2.99 -4.02 16.13
CA THR A 115 2.33 -5.28 15.85
C THR A 115 1.33 -5.11 14.71
N SER A 116 0.87 -6.25 14.18
CA SER A 116 -0.19 -6.33 13.19
C SER A 116 -1.17 -7.44 13.54
N LEU A 117 -2.45 -7.13 13.35
CA LEU A 117 -3.57 -8.05 13.40
C LEU A 117 -4.01 -8.36 11.97
N GLU A 118 -4.16 -9.64 11.67
CA GLU A 118 -4.58 -10.12 10.36
C GLU A 118 -5.81 -10.99 10.54
N SER A 119 -6.86 -10.74 9.76
CA SER A 119 -8.12 -11.48 9.86
C SER A 119 -7.94 -12.99 9.65
N SER A 120 -6.92 -13.40 8.90
CA SER A 120 -6.54 -14.79 8.66
C SER A 120 -6.05 -15.54 9.90
N LYS A 121 -5.58 -14.81 10.93
CA LYS A 121 -4.92 -15.37 12.12
C LYS A 121 -5.76 -15.21 13.40
N ILE A 122 -6.92 -14.58 13.30
CA ILE A 122 -7.74 -14.20 14.46
C ILE A 122 -9.01 -15.04 14.47
N SER A 123 -9.31 -15.65 15.61
CA SER A 123 -10.57 -16.38 15.81
C SER A 123 -11.76 -15.40 15.75
N THR A 124 -12.81 -15.83 15.06
CA THR A 124 -14.07 -15.08 14.91
C THR A 124 -15.03 -15.27 16.08
N ASN A 125 -14.65 -16.01 17.12
CA ASN A 125 -15.55 -16.39 18.22
C ASN A 125 -15.77 -15.25 19.24
N ASN A 126 -14.96 -14.19 19.16
CA ASN A 126 -15.06 -13.03 20.05
C ASN A 126 -15.39 -11.79 19.24
N ASP A 127 -16.16 -10.86 19.82
CA ASP A 127 -16.45 -9.57 19.18
C ASP A 127 -15.27 -8.60 19.28
N TRP A 128 -14.46 -8.73 20.34
CA TRP A 128 -13.32 -7.87 20.63
C TRP A 128 -12.02 -8.66 20.64
N TYR A 129 -10.96 -8.04 20.13
CA TYR A 129 -9.60 -8.54 20.20
C TYR A 129 -8.70 -7.51 20.88
N SER A 130 -8.13 -7.90 22.04
CA SER A 130 -7.27 -7.05 22.86
C SER A 130 -5.79 -7.32 22.61
N ILE A 131 -4.98 -6.28 22.62
CA ILE A 131 -3.53 -6.33 22.52
C ILE A 131 -2.94 -5.57 23.68
N LYS A 132 -2.10 -6.24 24.47
CA LYS A 132 -1.28 -5.59 25.49
C LYS A 132 -0.17 -4.80 24.81
N LEU A 133 -0.03 -3.53 25.15
CA LEU A 133 1.02 -2.65 24.68
C LEU A 133 1.70 -1.98 25.87
N PRO A 134 3.02 -1.72 25.80
CA PRO A 134 3.68 -0.85 26.76
C PRO A 134 3.02 0.53 26.82
N THR A 135 3.17 1.22 27.95
CA THR A 135 2.72 2.60 28.07
C THR A 135 3.41 3.47 27.00
N GLY A 136 2.62 4.21 26.22
CA GLY A 136 3.17 4.97 25.10
C GLY A 136 2.12 5.68 24.25
N LYS A 137 2.57 6.26 23.14
CA LYS A 137 1.70 6.84 22.12
C LYS A 137 1.73 6.01 20.85
N TYR A 138 0.55 5.74 20.31
CA TYR A 138 0.37 4.85 19.19
C TYR A 138 -0.56 5.44 18.14
N SER A 139 -0.47 4.91 16.92
CA SER A 139 -1.43 5.17 15.86
C SER A 139 -1.83 3.85 15.22
N PHE A 140 -3.03 3.82 14.67
CA PHE A 140 -3.65 2.64 14.09
C PHE A 140 -3.81 2.85 12.59
N GLY A 141 -3.47 1.85 11.78
CA GLY A 141 -3.79 1.80 10.36
C GLY A 141 -4.59 0.53 10.07
N LEU A 142 -5.80 0.68 9.55
CA LEU A 142 -6.68 -0.42 9.16
C LEU A 142 -6.83 -0.46 7.65
N ARG A 143 -6.75 -1.64 7.07
CA ARG A 143 -6.95 -1.89 5.64
C ARG A 143 -7.96 -3.00 5.47
N TYR A 144 -9.03 -2.70 4.75
CA TYR A 144 -10.01 -3.69 4.30
C TYR A 144 -9.79 -4.05 2.85
N TYR A 145 -9.78 -5.34 2.55
CA TYR A 145 -9.72 -5.94 1.23
C TYR A 145 -10.95 -6.82 1.03
N ASN A 146 -11.37 -7.01 -0.23
CA ASN A 146 -12.58 -7.79 -0.55
C ASN A 146 -13.78 -7.33 0.32
N ARG A 147 -14.10 -6.03 0.15
CA ARG A 147 -15.09 -5.30 0.96
C ARG A 147 -16.51 -5.77 0.65
N LEU A 148 -17.36 -5.77 1.66
CA LEU A 148 -18.79 -6.05 1.51
C LEU A 148 -19.56 -4.77 1.18
N ASN A 149 -20.87 -4.90 0.92
CA ASN A 149 -21.73 -3.78 0.51
C ASN A 149 -21.81 -2.67 1.57
N LYS A 150 -21.74 -3.04 2.85
CA LYS A 150 -21.72 -2.10 3.97
C LYS A 150 -20.34 -2.15 4.63
N ILE A 151 -19.69 -1.00 4.71
CA ILE A 151 -18.32 -0.88 5.21
C ILE A 151 -18.34 -0.01 6.44
N THR A 152 -17.84 -0.56 7.54
CA THR A 152 -17.79 0.12 8.82
C THR A 152 -16.41 -0.04 9.43
N LEU A 153 -15.75 1.09 9.72
CA LEU A 153 -14.56 1.10 10.55
C LEU A 153 -14.97 0.74 11.98
N PRO A 154 -14.22 -0.12 12.67
CA PRO A 154 -14.64 -0.72 13.92
C PRO A 154 -14.44 0.24 15.09
N ALA A 155 -15.24 0.08 16.14
CA ALA A 155 -14.99 0.76 17.40
C ALA A 155 -13.64 0.32 18.00
N ILE A 156 -12.97 1.24 18.70
CA ILE A 156 -11.69 1.00 19.39
C ILE A 156 -11.84 1.38 20.85
N LYS A 157 -11.34 0.50 21.74
CA LYS A 157 -11.14 0.78 23.16
C LYS A 157 -9.66 0.90 23.48
N ILE A 158 -9.35 1.76 24.44
CA ILE A 158 -8.04 1.94 25.04
C ILE A 158 -8.20 1.83 26.54
N ASP A 159 -7.49 0.89 27.16
CA ASP A 159 -7.56 0.68 28.62
C ASP A 159 -9.04 0.59 29.09
N ASP A 160 -9.82 -0.28 28.43
CA ASP A 160 -11.27 -0.50 28.58
C ASP A 160 -12.22 0.68 28.27
N ASN A 161 -11.71 1.86 27.95
CA ASN A 161 -12.52 3.03 27.60
C ASN A 161 -12.70 3.15 26.09
N ILE A 162 -13.92 3.44 25.61
CA ILE A 162 -14.17 3.67 24.19
C ILE A 162 -13.45 4.95 23.76
N LEU A 163 -12.50 4.81 22.83
CA LEU A 163 -11.82 5.94 22.20
C LEU A 163 -12.63 6.48 21.02
N THR A 164 -13.19 5.59 20.21
CA THR A 164 -13.99 5.94 19.04
C THR A 164 -15.01 4.86 18.76
N ASP A 165 -16.21 5.29 18.36
CA ASP A 165 -17.28 4.40 17.92
C ASP A 165 -17.03 3.88 16.50
N SER A 166 -17.85 2.92 16.09
CA SER A 166 -17.83 2.43 14.73
C SER A 166 -18.25 3.54 13.76
N GLN A 167 -17.58 3.66 12.61
CA GLN A 167 -17.83 4.71 11.64
C GLN A 167 -18.09 4.14 10.24
N GLU A 168 -19.21 4.48 9.64
CA GLU A 168 -19.53 4.06 8.27
C GLU A 168 -18.63 4.76 7.24
N VAL A 169 -18.25 3.99 6.22
CA VAL A 169 -17.48 4.48 5.07
C VAL A 169 -18.36 4.42 3.83
N PRO A 170 -18.42 5.49 3.02
CA PRO A 170 -19.16 5.47 1.76
C PRO A 170 -18.71 4.32 0.84
N VAL A 171 -19.66 3.64 0.19
CA VAL A 171 -19.39 2.49 -0.69
C VAL A 171 -18.46 2.86 -1.85
N ASN A 172 -18.60 4.08 -2.36
CA ASN A 172 -17.82 4.67 -3.45
C ASN A 172 -16.55 5.39 -2.96
N ASN A 173 -16.10 5.13 -1.73
CA ASN A 173 -14.96 5.86 -1.14
C ASN A 173 -13.68 5.82 -1.99
N ASN A 174 -13.46 4.76 -2.76
CA ASN A 174 -12.24 4.58 -3.56
C ASN A 174 -12.33 5.15 -4.98
N ASP A 175 -13.48 5.67 -5.40
CA ASP A 175 -13.69 6.13 -6.78
C ASP A 175 -12.76 7.30 -7.15
N PHE A 176 -12.30 8.07 -6.16
CA PHE A 176 -11.33 9.15 -6.38
C PHE A 176 -10.00 8.65 -6.99
N TYR A 177 -9.66 7.36 -6.86
CA TYR A 177 -8.46 6.81 -7.49
C TYR A 177 -8.48 6.96 -9.01
N HIS A 178 -9.66 6.96 -9.65
CA HIS A 178 -9.80 7.16 -11.10
C HIS A 178 -9.31 8.54 -11.55
N ASP A 179 -9.49 9.54 -10.70
CA ASP A 179 -9.09 10.91 -10.98
C ASP A 179 -7.73 11.28 -10.38
N LEU A 180 -7.12 10.41 -9.58
CA LEU A 180 -5.93 10.75 -8.83
C LEU A 180 -4.72 11.08 -9.72
N ILE A 181 -4.67 10.51 -10.93
CA ILE A 181 -3.67 10.85 -11.93
C ILE A 181 -3.72 12.33 -12.35
N LYS A 182 -4.87 13.00 -12.23
CA LYS A 182 -5.02 14.44 -12.52
C LYS A 182 -4.24 15.32 -11.53
N ALA A 183 -3.85 14.78 -10.37
CA ALA A 183 -2.98 15.48 -9.43
C ALA A 183 -1.50 15.47 -9.83
N LYS A 184 -1.15 14.81 -10.95
CA LYS A 184 0.21 14.78 -11.48
C LYS A 184 0.74 16.20 -11.70
N SER A 185 1.94 16.43 -11.20
CA SER A 185 2.64 17.70 -11.31
C SER A 185 4.14 17.47 -11.45
N TRP A 186 4.87 18.52 -11.81
CA TRP A 186 6.35 18.48 -11.83
C TRP A 186 6.90 18.11 -10.44
N PHE A 187 6.23 18.55 -9.36
CA PHE A 187 6.62 18.25 -7.99
C PHE A 187 6.58 16.75 -7.71
N TYR A 188 5.44 16.08 -7.94
CA TYR A 188 5.34 14.63 -7.71
C TYR A 188 6.16 13.81 -8.71
N SER A 189 6.32 14.30 -9.93
CA SER A 189 7.21 13.68 -10.92
C SER A 189 8.65 13.71 -10.45
N SER A 190 9.13 14.85 -9.94
CA SER A 190 10.48 14.99 -9.39
C SER A 190 10.66 14.19 -8.11
N LEU A 191 9.62 14.12 -7.27
CA LEU A 191 9.63 13.37 -6.00
C LEU A 191 9.84 11.86 -6.21
N HIS A 192 9.27 11.29 -7.27
CA HIS A 192 9.25 9.84 -7.47
C HIS A 192 9.99 9.34 -8.70
N TYR A 193 10.62 10.24 -9.47
CA TYR A 193 11.36 9.90 -10.68
C TYR A 193 12.32 8.72 -10.48
N TYR A 194 12.97 8.64 -9.31
CA TYR A 194 13.92 7.59 -8.96
C TYR A 194 13.33 6.18 -8.91
N ILE A 195 12.02 6.03 -8.60
CA ILE A 195 11.39 4.71 -8.38
C ILE A 195 11.47 3.83 -9.63
N PHE A 196 11.11 4.37 -10.78
CA PHE A 196 11.21 3.63 -12.04
C PHE A 196 12.66 3.20 -12.31
N THR A 197 13.61 4.12 -12.08
CA THR A 197 15.03 3.87 -12.34
C THR A 197 15.61 2.79 -11.42
N ILE A 198 15.28 2.78 -10.12
CA ILE A 198 15.76 1.73 -9.21
C ILE A 198 15.20 0.35 -9.59
N LEU A 199 13.97 0.28 -10.08
CA LEU A 199 13.37 -0.97 -10.55
C LEU A 199 14.02 -1.45 -11.84
N LYS A 200 14.29 -0.53 -12.77
CA LYS A 200 15.02 -0.82 -14.01
C LYS A 200 16.44 -1.32 -13.76
N LEU A 201 17.09 -0.83 -12.71
CA LEU A 201 18.44 -1.21 -12.32
C LEU A 201 18.47 -2.26 -11.20
N ARG A 202 17.34 -2.90 -10.88
CA ARG A 202 17.23 -3.79 -9.70
C ARG A 202 18.27 -4.91 -9.66
N ASN A 203 18.69 -5.44 -10.82
CA ASN A 203 19.69 -6.51 -10.91
C ASN A 203 21.12 -6.05 -10.55
N PHE A 204 21.35 -4.73 -10.46
CA PHE A 204 22.63 -4.13 -10.09
C PHE A 204 22.59 -3.49 -8.68
N LEU A 205 21.44 -3.51 -8.01
CA LEU A 205 21.24 -2.92 -6.70
C LEU A 205 20.99 -4.02 -5.67
N PRO A 206 21.35 -3.81 -4.38
CA PRO A 206 20.97 -4.75 -3.33
C PRO A 206 19.44 -4.87 -3.25
N GLU A 207 18.91 -6.10 -3.25
CA GLU A 207 17.46 -6.32 -3.15
C GLU A 207 16.88 -5.72 -1.86
N SER A 208 17.64 -5.73 -0.75
CA SER A 208 17.25 -5.06 0.50
C SER A 208 17.06 -3.55 0.34
N PHE A 209 17.88 -2.89 -0.49
CA PHE A 209 17.73 -1.48 -0.81
C PHE A 209 16.49 -1.24 -1.67
N VAL A 210 16.33 -1.99 -2.77
CA VAL A 210 15.16 -1.88 -3.66
C VAL A 210 13.87 -2.12 -2.88
N ARG A 211 13.81 -3.18 -2.07
CA ARG A 211 12.67 -3.50 -1.21
C ARG A 211 12.42 -2.43 -0.15
N LYS A 212 13.44 -1.85 0.47
CA LYS A 212 13.26 -0.78 1.47
C LYS A 212 12.67 0.49 0.85
N GLU A 213 13.06 0.84 -0.37
CA GLU A 213 12.52 2.03 -1.03
C GLU A 213 11.16 1.77 -1.69
N PHE A 214 11.00 0.62 -2.34
CA PHE A 214 9.77 0.26 -3.05
C PHE A 214 8.72 -0.44 -2.19
N LEU A 215 9.07 -1.14 -1.11
CA LEU A 215 8.15 -1.83 -0.18
C LEU A 215 8.61 -1.73 1.31
N PRO A 216 8.77 -0.52 1.89
CA PRO A 216 9.20 -0.32 3.27
C PRO A 216 8.29 -0.94 4.35
N VAL A 217 7.02 -1.24 4.03
CA VAL A 217 6.04 -1.78 5.00
C VAL A 217 5.23 -2.87 4.31
N GLY A 218 5.69 -4.11 4.42
CA GLY A 218 4.94 -5.28 3.97
C GLY A 218 3.91 -5.70 5.02
N ALA A 219 2.76 -6.21 4.57
CA ALA A 219 1.94 -7.10 5.38
C ALA A 219 2.60 -8.49 5.32
N PRO A 220 2.92 -9.15 6.45
CA PRO A 220 3.65 -10.42 6.45
C PRO A 220 2.97 -11.50 5.60
N ASP A 221 1.63 -11.56 5.60
CA ASP A 221 0.90 -12.56 4.82
C ASP A 221 0.63 -12.13 3.37
N THR A 222 1.18 -11.00 2.93
CA THR A 222 1.02 -10.56 1.54
C THR A 222 2.31 -10.81 0.77
N PHE A 223 2.21 -11.65 -0.24
CA PHE A 223 3.24 -11.74 -1.25
C PHE A 223 3.15 -10.54 -2.20
N PHE A 224 4.31 -9.99 -2.53
CA PHE A 224 4.42 -8.84 -3.43
C PHE A 224 5.32 -9.19 -4.60
N ALA A 225 4.81 -9.00 -5.82
CA ALA A 225 5.62 -9.00 -7.03
C ALA A 225 5.56 -7.62 -7.69
N TYR A 226 6.71 -7.10 -8.11
CA TYR A 226 6.79 -5.75 -8.66
C TYR A 226 7.99 -5.62 -9.58
N ASN A 227 7.83 -4.78 -10.60
CA ASN A 227 8.91 -4.39 -11.48
C ASN A 227 8.55 -3.13 -12.26
N TYR A 228 9.50 -2.61 -13.04
CA TYR A 228 9.20 -1.63 -14.07
C TYR A 228 8.44 -2.26 -15.24
N LEU A 229 7.65 -1.46 -15.94
CA LEU A 229 7.01 -1.79 -17.20
C LEU A 229 7.26 -0.62 -18.16
N GLY A 230 8.13 -0.82 -19.14
CA GLY A 230 8.47 0.20 -20.11
C GLY A 230 7.29 0.53 -21.02
N LYS A 231 7.36 1.70 -21.66
CA LYS A 231 6.44 2.04 -22.76
C LYS A 231 6.45 0.93 -23.82
N ARG A 232 5.28 0.53 -24.32
CA ARG A 232 5.11 -0.57 -25.31
C ARG A 232 5.49 -1.98 -24.81
N GLN A 233 5.66 -2.15 -23.50
CA GLN A 233 5.79 -3.49 -22.90
C GLN A 233 4.46 -3.89 -22.27
N SER A 234 3.92 -5.05 -22.64
CA SER A 234 2.81 -5.67 -21.95
C SER A 234 3.32 -6.65 -20.89
N LEU A 235 2.46 -6.98 -19.93
CA LEU A 235 2.75 -7.96 -18.89
C LEU A 235 1.72 -9.07 -18.97
N LYS A 236 2.20 -10.30 -19.19
CA LYS A 236 1.40 -11.52 -19.06
C LYS A 236 1.63 -12.12 -17.68
N LEU A 237 0.54 -12.50 -17.03
CA LEU A 237 0.51 -13.11 -15.72
C LEU A 237 -0.18 -14.46 -15.83
N ASP A 238 0.54 -15.51 -15.43
CA ASP A 238 0.03 -16.87 -15.42
C ASP A 238 0.06 -17.41 -13.99
N PHE A 239 -1.09 -17.91 -13.54
CA PHE A 239 -1.33 -18.42 -12.21
C PHE A 239 -1.85 -19.85 -12.29
N ALA A 240 -1.32 -20.73 -11.43
CA ALA A 240 -1.98 -22.01 -11.20
C ALA A 240 -3.39 -21.81 -10.64
N GLN A 241 -4.33 -22.69 -10.99
CA GLN A 241 -5.72 -22.63 -10.54
C GLN A 241 -5.83 -22.55 -9.00
N GLU A 242 -4.99 -23.28 -8.28
CA GLU A 242 -4.92 -23.24 -6.81
C GLU A 242 -4.67 -21.82 -6.25
N ILE A 243 -3.88 -20.99 -6.94
CA ILE A 243 -3.64 -19.61 -6.53
C ILE A 243 -4.90 -18.77 -6.73
N ILE A 244 -5.63 -18.97 -7.82
CA ILE A 244 -6.90 -18.29 -8.09
C ILE A 244 -7.95 -18.66 -7.04
N ASP A 245 -8.03 -19.94 -6.68
CA ASP A 245 -9.03 -20.44 -5.75
C ASP A 245 -8.75 -20.00 -4.30
N ASN A 246 -7.48 -19.93 -3.91
CA ASN A 246 -7.06 -19.76 -2.52
C ASN A 246 -6.56 -18.35 -2.17
N CYS A 247 -6.38 -17.46 -3.15
CA CYS A 247 -5.83 -16.12 -2.93
C CYS A 247 -6.70 -15.03 -3.53
N ASN A 248 -6.62 -13.84 -2.94
CA ASN A 248 -7.07 -12.61 -3.56
C ASN A 248 -5.86 -11.93 -4.23
N ILE A 249 -5.97 -11.62 -5.52
CA ILE A 249 -4.88 -11.09 -6.33
C ILE A 249 -5.23 -9.69 -6.80
N TYR A 250 -4.38 -8.71 -6.44
CA TYR A 250 -4.60 -7.30 -6.74
C TYR A 250 -3.45 -6.73 -7.54
N PHE A 251 -3.75 -6.16 -8.71
CA PHE A 251 -2.78 -5.53 -9.57
C PHE A 251 -2.95 -4.01 -9.58
N ASN A 252 -1.83 -3.28 -9.47
CA ASN A 252 -1.75 -1.85 -9.71
C ASN A 252 -0.67 -1.54 -10.73
N LEU A 253 -0.97 -0.64 -11.65
CA LEU A 253 -0.02 0.04 -12.52
C LEU A 253 0.08 1.50 -12.11
N TYR A 254 1.30 2.02 -12.01
CA TYR A 254 1.57 3.41 -11.67
C TYR A 254 2.40 4.10 -12.75
N ASP A 255 2.23 5.41 -12.86
CA ASP A 255 3.14 6.25 -13.64
C ASP A 255 4.44 6.54 -12.87
N ARG A 256 5.40 7.24 -13.50
CA ARG A 256 6.66 7.64 -12.84
C ARG A 256 6.49 8.56 -11.64
N SER A 257 5.34 9.21 -11.50
CA SER A 257 5.01 10.07 -10.36
C SER A 257 4.38 9.28 -9.21
N SER A 258 4.28 7.96 -9.32
CA SER A 258 3.63 7.05 -8.37
C SER A 258 2.13 7.24 -8.24
N LEU A 259 1.48 7.78 -9.27
CA LEU A 259 0.02 7.90 -9.32
C LEU A 259 -0.56 6.70 -10.09
N PRO A 260 -1.71 6.16 -9.65
CA PRO A 260 -2.30 4.98 -10.28
C PRO A 260 -2.76 5.31 -11.70
N LEU A 261 -2.41 4.45 -12.65
CA LEU A 261 -2.89 4.50 -14.04
C LEU A 261 -4.05 3.53 -14.26
N SER A 262 -3.90 2.31 -13.75
CA SER A 262 -4.92 1.26 -13.81
C SER A 262 -4.74 0.29 -12.65
N TRP A 263 -5.81 -0.40 -12.29
CA TRP A 263 -5.79 -1.45 -11.28
C TRP A 263 -6.97 -2.39 -11.50
N CYS A 264 -6.80 -3.64 -11.09
CA CYS A 264 -7.83 -4.66 -11.16
C CYS A 264 -7.62 -5.72 -10.07
N GLU A 265 -8.67 -6.46 -9.78
CA GLU A 265 -8.59 -7.76 -9.13
C GLU A 265 -8.46 -8.84 -10.23
N ILE A 266 -7.61 -9.82 -10.01
CA ILE A 266 -7.37 -10.90 -10.97
C ILE A 266 -8.01 -12.18 -10.40
N SER A 267 -8.94 -12.74 -11.17
CA SER A 267 -9.68 -13.96 -10.82
C SER A 267 -9.57 -15.05 -11.90
N THR A 268 -8.64 -14.89 -12.85
CA THR A 268 -8.41 -15.82 -13.96
C THR A 268 -6.96 -16.31 -13.94
N THR A 269 -6.74 -17.54 -14.39
CA THR A 269 -5.41 -18.16 -14.45
C THR A 269 -4.47 -17.42 -15.40
N GLU A 270 -5.00 -16.83 -16.46
CA GLU A 270 -4.24 -15.98 -17.38
C GLU A 270 -4.76 -14.54 -17.31
N HIS A 271 -3.85 -13.57 -17.27
CA HIS A 271 -4.21 -12.17 -17.30
C HIS A 271 -3.19 -11.34 -18.07
N ASN A 272 -3.68 -10.54 -19.02
CA ASN A 272 -2.84 -9.70 -19.88
C ASN A 272 -3.04 -8.22 -19.52
N ILE A 273 -1.96 -7.58 -19.09
CA ILE A 273 -1.90 -6.13 -18.90
C ILE A 273 -1.40 -5.49 -20.19
N ALA A 274 -2.23 -4.64 -20.78
CA ALA A 274 -1.89 -3.89 -21.98
C ALA A 274 -0.66 -3.00 -21.78
N ALA A 275 0.05 -2.74 -22.87
CA ALA A 275 1.24 -1.93 -22.81
C ALA A 275 0.90 -0.46 -22.44
N PRO A 276 1.59 0.14 -21.46
CA PRO A 276 1.32 1.51 -21.09
C PRO A 276 1.86 2.49 -22.13
N GLU A 277 1.19 3.64 -22.24
CA GLU A 277 1.62 4.74 -23.10
C GLU A 277 2.87 5.45 -22.57
N THR A 278 3.16 5.28 -21.29
CA THR A 278 4.28 5.90 -20.58
C THR A 278 5.12 4.85 -19.88
N ASN A 279 6.35 5.22 -19.50
CA ASN A 279 7.15 4.37 -18.62
C ASN A 279 6.46 4.29 -17.25
N SER A 280 6.25 3.06 -16.80
CA SER A 280 5.41 2.75 -15.65
C SER A 280 6.10 1.71 -14.77
N TYR A 281 5.50 1.41 -13.63
CA TYR A 281 5.87 0.27 -12.83
C TYR A 281 4.63 -0.31 -12.19
N TYR A 282 4.69 -1.58 -11.81
CA TYR A 282 3.53 -2.28 -11.29
C TYR A 282 3.79 -2.87 -9.90
N LEU A 283 2.70 -3.18 -9.22
CA LEU A 283 2.68 -3.91 -7.97
C LEU A 283 1.53 -4.90 -7.99
N LEU A 284 1.88 -6.17 -7.93
CA LEU A 284 0.98 -7.28 -7.67
C LEU A 284 1.00 -7.60 -6.18
N ARG A 285 -0.17 -7.76 -5.58
CA ARG A 285 -0.35 -8.22 -4.20
C ARG A 285 -1.15 -9.50 -4.23
N ILE A 286 -0.60 -10.56 -3.66
CA ILE A 286 -1.28 -11.85 -3.53
C ILE A 286 -1.46 -12.10 -2.05
N ARG A 287 -2.72 -12.24 -1.65
CA ARG A 287 -3.12 -12.44 -0.26
C ARG A 287 -3.82 -13.78 -0.14
N PRO A 288 -3.32 -14.71 0.69
CA PRO A 288 -4.04 -15.95 0.94
C PRO A 288 -5.38 -15.63 1.61
N GLN A 289 -6.38 -16.45 1.32
CA GLN A 289 -7.60 -16.48 2.12
C GLN A 289 -7.29 -17.01 3.53
N PRO A 290 -8.12 -16.68 4.54
CA PRO A 290 -7.92 -17.15 5.92
C PRO A 290 -7.66 -18.66 6.02
N GLY A 291 -6.62 -19.03 6.77
CA GLY A 291 -6.25 -20.43 7.01
C GLY A 291 -5.51 -21.13 5.86
N LEU A 292 -5.26 -20.45 4.74
CA LEU A 292 -4.57 -21.03 3.58
C LEU A 292 -3.14 -20.48 3.45
N SER A 293 -2.26 -21.30 2.89
CA SER A 293 -0.93 -20.92 2.43
C SER A 293 -0.78 -21.31 0.97
N PHE A 294 0.11 -20.64 0.23
CA PHE A 294 0.37 -20.99 -1.16
C PHE A 294 1.86 -20.99 -1.47
N ASP A 295 2.21 -21.75 -2.51
CA ASP A 295 3.55 -21.83 -3.05
C ASP A 295 3.75 -20.75 -4.12
N THR A 296 4.68 -19.84 -3.88
CA THR A 296 5.00 -18.72 -4.78
C THR A 296 5.67 -19.16 -6.08
N SER A 297 6.23 -20.38 -6.14
CA SER A 297 6.84 -20.93 -7.36
C SER A 297 5.80 -21.24 -8.45
N LYS A 298 4.51 -21.27 -8.09
CA LYS A 298 3.37 -21.52 -8.99
C LYS A 298 2.85 -20.26 -9.70
N ILE A 299 3.65 -19.19 -9.72
CA ILE A 299 3.31 -17.93 -10.37
C ILE A 299 4.37 -17.59 -11.40
N GLN A 300 3.95 -17.36 -12.65
CA GLN A 300 4.85 -17.01 -13.74
C GLN A 300 4.54 -15.61 -14.27
N PHE A 301 5.60 -14.88 -14.60
CA PHE A 301 5.54 -13.49 -15.07
C PHE A 301 6.34 -13.36 -16.36
N GLN A 302 5.70 -12.87 -17.41
CA GLN A 302 6.37 -12.61 -18.68
C GLN A 302 6.12 -11.15 -19.11
N ILE A 303 7.21 -10.39 -19.26
CA ILE A 303 7.14 -9.08 -19.92
C ILE A 303 7.33 -9.32 -21.41
N VAL A 304 6.35 -8.91 -22.20
CA VAL A 304 6.35 -9.04 -23.67
C VAL A 304 6.54 -7.64 -24.25
N THR A 305 7.52 -7.50 -25.15
CA THR A 305 7.74 -6.25 -25.89
C THR A 305 7.14 -6.43 -27.28
N GLU A 306 6.58 -5.37 -27.89
CA GLU A 306 6.03 -5.38 -29.27
C GLU A 306 6.99 -5.97 -30.36
N ASN A 307 8.29 -6.18 -30.05
CA ASN A 307 9.30 -6.78 -30.94
C ASN A 307 9.88 -8.11 -30.40
N ASP A 308 9.09 -8.96 -29.73
CA ASP A 308 9.42 -10.35 -29.33
C ASP A 308 10.61 -10.59 -28.38
N LEU A 309 11.26 -9.54 -27.87
CA LEU A 309 12.21 -9.69 -26.76
C LEU A 309 11.44 -9.86 -25.44
N SER A 310 11.27 -11.12 -25.06
CA SER A 310 10.72 -11.50 -23.75
C SER A 310 11.74 -11.24 -22.65
N GLN A 311 11.36 -10.44 -21.64
CA GLN A 311 12.08 -10.42 -20.37
C GLN A 311 11.32 -11.34 -19.42
N GLN A 312 11.88 -12.52 -19.16
CA GLN A 312 11.42 -13.36 -18.07
C GLN A 312 11.92 -12.77 -16.75
N ALA A 313 10.99 -12.35 -15.90
CA ALA A 313 11.30 -12.04 -14.52
C ALA A 313 11.16 -13.33 -13.72
N LEU A 314 12.22 -14.15 -13.68
CA LEU A 314 12.33 -15.22 -12.70
C LEU A 314 12.54 -14.57 -11.33
N LEU A 315 11.55 -14.69 -10.45
CA LEU A 315 11.73 -14.37 -9.04
C LEU A 315 12.72 -15.38 -8.46
N LYS A 316 13.90 -14.90 -8.04
CA LYS A 316 14.72 -15.68 -7.11
C LYS A 316 13.95 -15.74 -5.80
N ASN A 317 13.59 -16.96 -5.38
CA ASN A 317 13.05 -17.25 -4.06
C ASN A 317 13.96 -16.63 -2.99
N ASN A 318 13.37 -15.89 -2.06
CA ASN A 318 13.98 -15.58 -0.76
C ASN A 318 13.22 -16.36 0.30
#